data_AF-A0A0R3MWU8-F1
#
_entry.id   AF-A0A0R3MWU8-F1
#
_cell.length_a   1.000
_cell.length_b   1.000
_cell.length_c   1.000
_cell.angle_alpha   90.00
_cell.angle_beta   90.00
_cell.angle_gamma   90.00
#
_symmetry.space_group_name_H-M   'P 1'
#
loop_
_entity.id
_entity.type
_entity.pdbx_description
1 polymer ?
#
loop_
_entity_poly.entity_id
_entity_poly.type
_entity_poly.pdbx_seq_one_letter_code
_entity_poly.pdbx_strand_id
1 'polypeptide(L)'
;MQQWSRRNALALIAGAGVASYGKKALAAQSTQSLGAIAARNGIVFGAAAGPVIDKDLAYRELYQTQTRIVTTDVAMKMGTIAPQPGPKRFESADRLLQFCAGNNIPMRGHCLIWNEWVPQWIKSMSSAEREKFFDSYIEDVAARYVGKLHSWDVVNEPFWPGHKAPGGYRLGPWYDTFGTGYVRRAFERVAMVDRKTKLVLNEAQSERDDDVGLTVRKGLLQLVDELKHAGVPLHAVGLQSHLQPRYPHDPGRFAEFLHALAERGVDIYLTEFDVRDDTFPDDIAARDAMIAETAEKYLNNALRVPAVKMVIAWELADNYSFYTDAAKKKDPLAQRLPRPLPFDSSMQKKPLWFAMARAFENIRKS
;
A
#
# COMPACT_ATOMS: atom_id res chain seq x y z
N MET A 1 25.73 71.70 -24.23
CA MET A 1 24.27 71.63 -24.51
C MET A 1 24.03 70.54 -25.54
N GLN A 2 23.69 69.33 -25.09
CA GLN A 2 23.35 68.20 -25.97
C GLN A 2 21.89 67.84 -25.68
N GLN A 3 21.01 68.08 -26.66
CA GLN A 3 19.58 67.90 -26.54
C GLN A 3 19.23 66.42 -26.44
N TRP A 4 18.60 66.04 -25.32
CA TRP A 4 17.98 64.72 -25.16
C TRP A 4 16.67 64.70 -25.94
N SER A 5 16.59 63.92 -27.02
CA SER A 5 15.35 63.73 -27.77
C SER A 5 14.43 62.75 -27.06
N ARG A 6 13.12 63.01 -27.11
CA ARG A 6 12.04 62.23 -26.48
C ARG A 6 11.94 60.75 -26.93
N ARG A 7 12.81 60.28 -27.83
CA ARG A 7 12.86 58.87 -28.28
C ARG A 7 13.62 57.92 -27.35
N ASN A 8 14.45 58.43 -26.44
CA ASN A 8 15.22 57.57 -25.52
C ASN A 8 14.52 57.29 -24.17
N ALA A 9 13.34 57.86 -23.93
CA ALA A 9 12.56 57.63 -22.70
C ALA A 9 11.58 56.44 -22.78
N LEU A 10 11.41 55.82 -23.95
CA LEU A 10 10.49 54.69 -24.15
C LEU A 10 11.15 53.31 -24.19
N ALA A 11 12.48 53.23 -24.07
CA ALA A 11 13.21 51.96 -24.01
C ALA A 11 13.40 51.42 -22.57
N LEU A 12 12.97 52.15 -21.53
CA LEU A 12 13.16 51.76 -20.12
C LEU A 12 11.88 51.41 -19.36
N ILE A 13 10.71 51.40 -20.02
CA ILE A 13 9.42 51.00 -19.40
C ILE A 13 8.85 49.70 -20.01
N ALA A 14 9.50 49.11 -21.02
CA ALA A 14 9.10 47.80 -21.55
C ALA A 14 9.74 46.59 -20.84
N GLY A 15 10.66 46.81 -19.88
CA GLY A 15 11.40 45.74 -19.20
C GLY A 15 10.85 45.29 -17.84
N ALA A 16 9.98 46.07 -17.20
CA ALA A 16 9.50 45.76 -15.84
C ALA A 16 8.17 44.98 -15.80
N GLY A 17 7.48 44.83 -16.94
CA GLY A 17 6.16 44.19 -17.00
C GLY A 17 6.16 42.67 -17.25
N VAL A 18 7.29 42.08 -17.68
CA VAL A 18 7.35 40.67 -18.10
C VAL A 18 7.85 39.74 -16.98
N ALA A 19 8.52 40.28 -15.95
CA ALA A 19 9.09 39.47 -14.87
C ALA A 19 8.06 39.03 -13.80
N SER A 20 6.89 39.67 -13.72
CA SER A 20 5.85 39.34 -12.72
C SER A 20 4.80 38.35 -13.23
N TYR A 21 4.64 38.21 -14.55
CA TYR A 21 3.76 37.18 -15.15
C TYR A 21 4.42 35.81 -15.21
N GLY A 22 5.75 35.73 -15.34
CA GLY A 22 6.49 34.47 -15.30
C GLY A 22 6.44 33.76 -13.94
N LYS A 23 6.45 34.52 -12.83
CA LYS A 23 6.36 33.94 -11.47
C LYS A 23 4.95 33.46 -11.09
N LYS A 24 3.89 34.03 -11.66
CA LYS A 24 2.52 33.53 -11.48
C LYS A 24 2.17 32.38 -12.42
N ALA A 25 2.76 32.32 -13.62
CA ALA A 25 2.59 31.19 -14.54
C ALA A 25 3.34 29.93 -14.06
N LEU A 26 4.48 30.07 -13.39
CA LEU A 26 5.17 28.96 -12.70
C LEU A 26 4.50 28.54 -11.38
N ALA A 27 3.69 29.41 -10.77
CA ALA A 27 2.89 29.09 -9.58
C ALA A 27 1.50 28.52 -9.91
N ALA A 28 1.17 28.38 -11.20
CA ALA A 28 -0.13 27.91 -11.69
C ALA A 28 -0.04 26.73 -12.66
N GLN A 29 1.11 26.03 -12.71
CA GLN A 29 1.07 24.62 -13.06
C GLN A 29 0.33 23.96 -11.90
N SER A 30 -0.92 23.50 -12.13
CA SER A 30 -1.64 22.78 -11.09
C SER A 30 -0.80 21.55 -10.72
N THR A 31 -0.03 21.62 -9.63
CA THR A 31 0.77 20.50 -9.12
C THR A 31 -0.18 19.53 -8.45
N GLN A 32 -1.07 18.94 -9.24
CA GLN A 32 -2.01 17.94 -8.76
C GLN A 32 -1.19 16.76 -8.27
N SER A 33 -1.37 16.43 -7.00
CA SER A 33 -0.82 15.23 -6.39
C SER A 33 -1.62 14.01 -6.80
N LEU A 34 -1.00 12.81 -6.77
CA LEU A 34 -1.73 11.56 -7.02
C LEU A 34 -2.94 11.44 -6.09
N GLY A 35 -2.78 11.78 -4.81
CA GLY A 35 -3.84 11.86 -3.82
C GLY A 35 -5.02 12.73 -4.24
N ALA A 36 -4.76 13.94 -4.75
CA ALA A 36 -5.80 14.84 -5.21
C ALA A 36 -6.50 14.32 -6.49
N ILE A 37 -5.72 13.76 -7.43
CA ILE A 37 -6.25 13.22 -8.69
C ILE A 37 -7.18 12.02 -8.42
N ALA A 38 -6.75 11.07 -7.59
CA ALA A 38 -7.52 9.91 -7.16
C ALA A 38 -8.82 10.33 -6.45
N ALA A 39 -8.73 11.26 -5.50
CA ALA A 39 -9.87 11.68 -4.68
C ALA A 39 -11.00 12.30 -5.50
N ARG A 40 -10.69 13.03 -6.59
CA ARG A 40 -11.71 13.58 -7.49
C ARG A 40 -12.59 12.50 -8.14
N ASN A 41 -12.08 11.28 -8.23
CA ASN A 41 -12.76 10.13 -8.82
C ASN A 41 -13.16 9.08 -7.77
N GLY A 42 -13.22 9.46 -6.49
CA GLY A 42 -13.74 8.59 -5.41
C GLY A 42 -12.75 7.54 -4.92
N ILE A 43 -11.47 7.64 -5.30
CA ILE A 43 -10.41 6.73 -4.85
C ILE A 43 -9.52 7.42 -3.82
N VAL A 44 -9.19 6.72 -2.74
CA VAL A 44 -8.17 7.15 -1.79
C VAL A 44 -6.81 6.61 -2.25
N PHE A 45 -5.88 7.50 -2.57
CA PHE A 45 -4.50 7.11 -2.84
C PHE A 45 -3.61 7.35 -1.62
N GLY A 46 -2.72 6.40 -1.34
CA GLY A 46 -1.76 6.46 -0.24
C GLY A 46 -0.48 5.66 -0.51
N ALA A 47 0.34 5.52 0.52
CA ALA A 47 1.54 4.69 0.45
C ALA A 47 1.94 4.10 1.81
N ALA A 48 2.69 3.00 1.78
CA ALA A 48 3.39 2.49 2.95
C ALA A 48 4.60 3.35 3.29
N ALA A 49 4.82 3.59 4.59
CA ALA A 49 5.98 4.34 5.09
C ALA A 49 6.81 3.47 6.06
N GLY A 50 8.13 3.47 5.83
CA GLY A 50 9.12 2.98 6.78
C GLY A 50 9.68 4.10 7.68
N PRO A 51 10.48 3.78 8.70
CA PRO A 51 11.07 4.76 9.62
C PRO A 51 11.98 5.81 8.97
N VAL A 52 12.38 5.61 7.72
CA VAL A 52 13.25 6.53 6.98
C VAL A 52 12.62 7.91 6.76
N ILE A 53 11.29 8.04 6.80
CA ILE A 53 10.60 9.32 6.74
C ILE A 53 10.96 10.28 7.91
N ASP A 54 11.55 9.76 8.99
CA ASP A 54 12.03 10.57 10.11
C ASP A 54 13.41 11.18 9.86
N LYS A 55 14.13 10.71 8.82
CA LYS A 55 15.51 11.10 8.52
C LYS A 55 15.64 11.83 7.19
N ASP A 56 14.91 11.40 6.17
CA ASP A 56 14.93 12.02 4.85
C ASP A 56 13.72 12.94 4.66
N LEU A 57 13.98 14.26 4.68
CA LEU A 57 12.93 15.27 4.58
C LEU A 57 12.32 15.34 3.18
N ALA A 58 13.09 15.11 2.11
CA ALA A 58 12.57 15.11 0.75
C ALA A 58 11.63 13.92 0.53
N TYR A 59 11.99 12.76 1.07
CA TYR A 59 11.11 11.60 1.06
C TYR A 59 9.85 11.82 1.90
N ARG A 60 9.99 12.39 3.11
CA ARG A 60 8.86 12.75 3.98
C ARG A 60 7.88 13.70 3.29
N GLU A 61 8.38 14.66 2.52
CA GLU A 61 7.57 15.61 1.75
C GLU A 61 6.72 14.91 0.68
N LEU A 62 7.20 13.81 0.07
CA LEU A 62 6.38 13.03 -0.85
C LEU A 62 5.11 12.50 -0.18
N TYR A 63 5.19 12.02 1.07
CA TYR A 63 3.99 11.57 1.79
C TYR A 63 3.01 12.71 2.05
N GLN A 64 3.51 13.87 2.50
CA GLN A 64 2.69 15.05 2.78
C GLN A 64 1.98 15.59 1.53
N THR A 65 2.67 15.57 0.39
CA THR A 65 2.17 16.17 -0.85
C THR A 65 1.39 15.17 -1.71
N GLN A 66 1.77 13.89 -1.72
CA GLN A 66 1.23 12.90 -2.67
C GLN A 66 0.12 12.04 -2.11
N THR A 67 0.03 11.85 -0.79
CA THR A 67 -0.86 10.84 -0.19
C THR A 67 -2.08 11.46 0.49
N ARG A 68 -3.15 10.67 0.62
CA ARG A 68 -4.31 10.98 1.46
C ARG A 68 -4.56 9.93 2.55
N ILE A 69 -3.70 8.92 2.63
CA ILE A 69 -3.67 7.91 3.67
C ILE A 69 -2.25 7.33 3.70
N VAL A 70 -1.78 6.93 4.88
CA VAL A 70 -0.48 6.26 5.05
C VAL A 70 -0.70 4.93 5.73
N THR A 71 -0.01 3.89 5.29
CA THR A 71 0.14 2.65 6.04
C THR A 71 1.59 2.50 6.52
N THR A 72 1.84 1.50 7.34
CA THR A 72 3.19 1.16 7.78
C THR A 72 3.73 -0.03 6.97
N ASP A 73 5.01 0.01 6.60
CA ASP A 73 5.68 -1.21 6.15
C ASP A 73 5.94 -2.14 7.36
N VAL A 74 6.63 -1.67 8.40
CA VAL A 74 7.15 -2.57 9.46
C VAL A 74 6.71 -2.24 10.89
N ALA A 75 6.32 -1.00 11.16
CA ALA A 75 6.17 -0.45 12.51
C ALA A 75 5.08 -1.13 13.36
N MET A 76 4.02 -1.66 12.75
CA MET A 76 2.93 -2.36 13.47
C MET A 76 2.94 -3.87 13.29
N LYS A 77 3.92 -4.44 12.58
CA LYS A 77 4.05 -5.89 12.46
C LYS A 77 4.49 -6.50 13.79
N MET A 78 4.06 -7.73 14.07
CA MET A 78 4.31 -8.40 15.36
C MET A 78 5.79 -8.49 15.71
N GLY A 79 6.66 -8.73 14.72
CA GLY A 79 8.12 -8.72 14.92
C GLY A 79 8.67 -7.41 15.49
N THR A 80 8.01 -6.29 15.23
CA THR A 80 8.37 -4.96 15.75
C THR A 80 7.71 -4.68 17.09
N ILE A 81 6.44 -5.05 17.24
CA ILE A 81 5.66 -4.78 18.46
C ILE A 81 6.06 -5.70 19.62
N ALA A 82 6.36 -6.97 19.34
CA ALA A 82 6.64 -7.99 20.36
C ALA A 82 7.94 -8.77 20.08
N PRO A 83 9.09 -8.09 19.87
CA PRO A 83 10.32 -8.74 19.38
C PRO A 83 10.89 -9.78 20.35
N GLN A 84 10.62 -9.63 21.65
CA GLN A 84 11.10 -10.48 22.74
C GLN A 84 9.99 -10.60 23.81
N PRO A 85 10.08 -11.58 24.73
CA PRO A 85 9.16 -11.67 25.87
C PRO A 85 9.16 -10.39 26.71
N GLY A 86 7.99 -10.02 27.23
CA GLY A 86 7.82 -8.85 28.10
C GLY A 86 7.04 -7.71 27.44
N PRO A 87 7.34 -6.44 27.81
CA PRO A 87 6.59 -5.27 27.32
C PRO A 87 6.63 -5.11 25.80
N LYS A 88 5.47 -4.78 25.22
CA LYS A 88 5.33 -4.44 23.80
C LYS A 88 5.99 -3.08 23.47
N ARG A 89 6.53 -2.95 22.27
CA ARG A 89 7.21 -1.76 21.75
C ARG A 89 6.32 -1.04 20.74
N PHE A 90 5.86 0.16 21.06
CA PHE A 90 4.92 0.91 20.22
C PHE A 90 5.53 2.17 19.59
N GLU A 91 6.77 2.51 19.95
CA GLU A 91 7.36 3.82 19.70
C GLU A 91 7.41 4.15 18.21
N SER A 92 7.77 3.19 17.36
CA SER A 92 7.84 3.41 15.91
C SER A 92 6.46 3.61 15.27
N ALA A 93 5.46 2.86 15.72
CA ALA A 93 4.09 3.00 15.23
C ALA A 93 3.44 4.29 15.73
N ASP A 94 3.67 4.65 17.00
CA ASP A 94 3.18 5.89 17.59
C ASP A 94 3.80 7.13 16.91
N ARG A 95 5.09 7.09 16.56
CA ARG A 95 5.73 8.18 15.79
C ARG A 95 5.11 8.36 14.41
N LEU A 96 4.87 7.26 13.68
CA LEU A 96 4.21 7.33 12.37
C LEU A 96 2.78 7.85 12.51
N LEU A 97 2.04 7.41 13.51
CA LEU A 97 0.70 7.90 13.79
C LEU A 97 0.70 9.40 14.14
N GLN A 98 1.69 9.86 14.91
CA GLN A 98 1.86 11.29 15.21
C GLN A 98 2.18 12.10 13.96
N PHE A 99 3.04 11.60 13.07
CA PHE A 99 3.28 12.24 11.77
C PHE A 99 1.99 12.36 10.96
N CYS A 100 1.22 11.27 10.87
CA CYS A 100 -0.06 11.23 10.17
C CYS A 100 -1.05 12.25 10.76
N ALA A 101 -1.25 12.24 12.08
CA ALA A 101 -2.13 13.17 12.78
C ALA A 101 -1.70 14.64 12.59
N GLY A 102 -0.40 14.94 12.73
CA GLY A 102 0.13 16.29 12.56
C GLY A 102 -0.01 16.86 11.14
N ASN A 103 -0.22 15.99 10.14
CA ASN A 103 -0.44 16.38 8.75
C ASN A 103 -1.89 16.16 8.29
N ASN A 104 -2.81 15.80 9.19
CA ASN A 104 -4.20 15.45 8.87
C ASN A 104 -4.33 14.33 7.82
N ILE A 105 -3.42 13.35 7.86
CA ILE A 105 -3.43 12.18 6.99
C ILE A 105 -3.94 10.99 7.82
N PRO A 106 -5.05 10.34 7.45
CA PRO A 106 -5.48 9.10 8.07
C PRO A 106 -4.41 7.99 7.97
N MET A 107 -4.39 7.10 8.95
CA MET A 107 -3.47 5.96 8.97
C MET A 107 -4.22 4.63 8.82
N ARG A 108 -3.66 3.70 8.06
CA ARG A 108 -4.04 2.29 7.99
C ARG A 108 -3.05 1.46 8.80
N GLY A 109 -3.55 0.53 9.62
CA GLY A 109 -2.74 -0.42 10.37
C GLY A 109 -2.38 -1.65 9.54
N HIS A 110 -1.12 -2.07 9.59
CA HIS A 110 -0.62 -3.27 8.91
C HIS A 110 0.51 -3.93 9.73
N CYS A 111 0.37 -5.16 10.20
CA CYS A 111 -0.84 -5.98 10.34
C CYS A 111 -0.83 -6.65 11.71
N LEU A 112 -2.01 -7.05 12.23
CA LEU A 112 -2.09 -7.69 13.54
C LEU A 112 -1.53 -9.11 13.51
N ILE A 113 -2.07 -9.95 12.62
CA ILE A 113 -1.71 -11.37 12.53
C ILE A 113 -1.17 -11.68 11.14
N TRP A 114 0.02 -12.28 11.10
CA TRP A 114 0.65 -12.85 9.92
C TRP A 114 1.54 -14.02 10.33
N ASN A 115 1.72 -15.01 9.45
CA ASN A 115 2.50 -16.22 9.76
C ASN A 115 4.01 -16.07 9.48
N GLU A 116 4.46 -15.12 8.65
CA GLU A 116 5.88 -15.02 8.28
C GLU A 116 6.74 -14.24 9.30
N TRP A 117 6.26 -13.09 9.79
CA TRP A 117 7.04 -12.20 10.66
C TRP A 117 6.75 -12.38 12.16
N VAL A 118 6.67 -13.65 12.59
CA VAL A 118 6.46 -14.01 14.00
C VAL A 118 7.81 -14.25 14.71
N PRO A 119 8.10 -13.55 15.81
CA PRO A 119 9.28 -13.79 16.65
C PRO A 119 9.48 -15.25 17.06
N GLN A 120 10.74 -15.68 17.15
CA GLN A 120 11.08 -17.07 17.47
C GLN A 120 10.54 -17.52 18.83
N TRP A 121 10.53 -16.65 19.84
CA TRP A 121 10.04 -16.98 21.18
C TRP A 121 8.54 -17.36 21.19
N ILE A 122 7.75 -16.79 20.28
CA ILE A 122 6.33 -17.13 20.09
C ILE A 122 6.18 -18.45 19.32
N LYS A 123 7.02 -18.66 18.30
CA LYS A 123 7.07 -19.94 17.57
C LYS A 123 7.43 -21.11 18.50
N SER A 124 8.25 -20.87 19.53
CA SER A 124 8.66 -21.85 20.53
C SER A 124 7.65 -22.09 21.66
N MET A 125 6.56 -21.31 21.75
CA MET A 125 5.48 -21.56 22.72
C MET A 125 4.75 -22.86 22.42
N SER A 126 4.25 -23.52 23.48
CA SER A 126 3.21 -24.54 23.34
C SER A 126 1.94 -23.95 22.73
N SER A 127 1.07 -24.79 22.15
CA SER A 127 -0.20 -24.31 21.58
C SER A 127 -1.07 -23.57 22.59
N ALA A 128 -1.11 -24.01 23.85
CA ALA A 128 -1.89 -23.36 24.91
C ALA A 128 -1.33 -21.98 25.31
N GLU A 129 -0.01 -21.82 25.36
CA GLU A 129 0.62 -20.52 25.59
C GLU A 129 0.40 -19.59 24.40
N ARG A 130 0.55 -20.13 23.19
CA ARG A 130 0.36 -19.39 21.95
C ARG A 130 -1.09 -18.91 21.78
N GLU A 131 -2.07 -19.72 22.18
CA GLU A 131 -3.47 -19.32 22.18
C GLU A 131 -3.72 -18.11 23.09
N LYS A 132 -3.23 -18.16 24.33
CA LYS A 132 -3.34 -17.04 25.28
C LYS A 132 -2.63 -15.79 24.78
N PHE A 133 -1.44 -15.96 24.19
CA PHE A 133 -0.69 -14.86 23.60
C PHE A 133 -1.43 -14.24 22.41
N PHE A 134 -1.98 -15.06 21.51
CA PHE A 134 -2.72 -14.60 20.34
C PHE A 134 -3.87 -13.66 20.72
N ASP A 135 -4.71 -14.08 21.67
CA ASP A 135 -5.84 -13.29 22.12
C ASP A 135 -5.41 -11.97 22.76
N SER A 136 -4.54 -12.05 23.77
CA SER A 136 -4.08 -10.87 24.51
C SER A 136 -3.28 -9.91 23.64
N TYR A 137 -2.50 -10.42 22.68
CA TYR A 137 -1.78 -9.58 21.72
C TYR A 137 -2.76 -8.77 20.86
N ILE A 138 -3.76 -9.42 20.28
CA ILE A 138 -4.75 -8.74 19.43
C ILE A 138 -5.48 -7.66 20.23
N GLU A 139 -5.95 -7.99 21.43
CA GLU A 139 -6.70 -7.07 22.26
C GLU A 139 -5.87 -5.87 22.71
N ASP A 140 -4.66 -6.10 23.22
CA ASP A 140 -3.78 -5.04 23.69
C ASP A 140 -3.39 -4.08 22.56
N VAL A 141 -3.06 -4.63 21.39
CA VAL A 141 -2.65 -3.82 20.24
C VAL A 141 -3.86 -3.09 19.66
N ALA A 142 -4.99 -3.75 19.42
CA ALA A 142 -6.18 -3.10 18.90
C ALA A 142 -6.71 -2.00 19.85
N ALA A 143 -6.78 -2.29 21.16
CA ALA A 143 -7.23 -1.32 22.16
C ALA A 143 -6.35 -0.06 22.23
N ARG A 144 -5.05 -0.16 21.95
CA ARG A 144 -4.16 1.02 21.92
C ARG A 144 -4.53 2.01 20.79
N TYR A 145 -4.98 1.50 19.65
CA TYR A 145 -5.18 2.27 18.42
C TYR A 145 -6.66 2.44 18.03
N VAL A 146 -7.59 1.95 18.84
CA VAL A 146 -9.04 2.13 18.64
C VAL A 146 -9.38 3.59 18.36
N GLY A 147 -10.07 3.83 17.25
CA GLY A 147 -10.48 5.17 16.81
C GLY A 147 -9.35 6.07 16.30
N LYS A 148 -8.12 5.58 16.16
CA LYS A 148 -6.98 6.32 15.61
C LYS A 148 -6.62 5.92 14.17
N LEU A 149 -7.16 4.79 13.69
CA LEU A 149 -6.90 4.25 12.36
C LEU A 149 -8.15 4.31 11.49
N HIS A 150 -7.96 4.54 10.20
CA HIS A 150 -9.02 4.41 9.19
C HIS A 150 -9.45 2.94 9.03
N SER A 151 -8.46 2.05 8.89
CA SER A 151 -8.66 0.63 8.67
C SER A 151 -7.47 -0.18 9.19
N TRP A 152 -7.65 -1.48 9.42
CA TRP A 152 -6.60 -2.37 9.91
C TRP A 152 -6.66 -3.74 9.26
N ASP A 153 -5.52 -4.19 8.76
CA ASP A 153 -5.31 -5.60 8.40
C ASP A 153 -5.27 -6.46 9.66
N VAL A 154 -6.40 -7.12 9.92
CA VAL A 154 -6.52 -8.04 11.06
C VAL A 154 -5.71 -9.29 10.79
N VAL A 155 -5.83 -9.85 9.59
CA VAL A 155 -5.04 -10.98 9.12
C VAL A 155 -4.43 -10.64 7.76
N ASN A 156 -3.13 -10.90 7.63
CA ASN A 156 -2.38 -10.81 6.39
C ASN A 156 -2.03 -12.21 5.87
N GLU A 157 -2.23 -12.41 4.58
CA GLU A 157 -1.82 -13.59 3.79
C GLU A 157 -2.18 -14.95 4.43
N PRO A 158 -3.47 -15.23 4.68
CA PRO A 158 -3.88 -16.55 5.13
C PRO A 158 -3.59 -17.68 4.13
N PHE A 159 -3.36 -17.37 2.85
CA PHE A 159 -3.12 -18.37 1.82
C PHE A 159 -1.66 -18.38 1.34
N TRP A 160 -1.15 -19.58 1.12
CA TRP A 160 0.07 -19.84 0.38
C TRP A 160 0.00 -21.26 -0.19
N PRO A 161 -0.57 -21.43 -1.40
CA PRO A 161 -0.79 -22.76 -2.00
C PRO A 161 0.48 -23.62 -2.08
N GLY A 162 1.68 -23.00 -2.13
CA GLY A 162 2.96 -23.70 -2.09
C GLY A 162 3.21 -24.53 -0.84
N HIS A 163 2.56 -24.22 0.29
CA HIS A 163 2.61 -25.05 1.51
C HIS A 163 1.74 -26.31 1.43
N LYS A 164 0.87 -26.42 0.42
CA LYS A 164 -0.01 -27.59 0.18
C LYS A 164 -0.91 -27.96 1.35
N ALA A 165 -1.20 -27.01 2.26
CA ALA A 165 -2.22 -27.23 3.27
C ALA A 165 -3.62 -27.30 2.61
N PRO A 166 -4.59 -28.02 3.22
CA PRO A 166 -5.97 -28.03 2.73
C PRO A 166 -6.50 -26.61 2.48
N GLY A 167 -7.18 -26.39 1.36
CA GLY A 167 -7.70 -25.07 0.98
C GLY A 167 -6.64 -24.04 0.54
N GLY A 168 -5.36 -24.44 0.43
CA GLY A 168 -4.27 -23.54 0.04
C GLY A 168 -3.77 -22.64 1.16
N TYR A 169 -4.12 -22.94 2.42
CA TYR A 169 -3.74 -22.13 3.57
C TYR A 169 -2.23 -22.08 3.80
N ARG A 170 -1.77 -20.94 4.30
CA ARG A 170 -0.41 -20.73 4.75
C ARG A 170 -0.22 -21.40 6.11
N LEU A 171 0.66 -22.39 6.16
CA LEU A 171 1.17 -22.96 7.41
C LEU A 171 1.95 -21.92 8.23
N GLY A 172 1.96 -22.10 9.55
CA GLY A 172 2.65 -21.22 10.48
C GLY A 172 2.08 -21.34 11.89
N PRO A 173 2.63 -20.59 12.86
CA PRO A 173 2.33 -20.80 14.28
C PRO A 173 0.85 -20.63 14.62
N TRP A 174 0.11 -19.78 13.91
CA TRP A 174 -1.32 -19.60 14.16
C TRP A 174 -2.16 -20.73 13.56
N TYR A 175 -1.79 -21.19 12.37
CA TYR A 175 -2.40 -22.38 11.76
C TYR A 175 -2.13 -23.64 12.60
N ASP A 176 -0.92 -23.81 13.12
CA ASP A 176 -0.56 -24.96 13.96
C ASP A 176 -1.38 -25.02 15.26
N THR A 177 -1.79 -23.86 15.79
CA THR A 177 -2.56 -23.77 17.03
C THR A 177 -4.07 -23.87 16.80
N PHE A 178 -4.60 -23.29 15.73
CA PHE A 178 -6.05 -23.14 15.54
C PHE A 178 -6.59 -23.74 14.23
N GLY A 179 -5.75 -24.35 13.40
CA GLY A 179 -6.08 -24.68 12.02
C GLY A 179 -6.48 -23.42 11.24
N THR A 180 -7.47 -23.52 10.36
CA THR A 180 -8.00 -22.36 9.60
C THR A 180 -8.79 -21.38 10.46
N GLY A 181 -9.22 -21.79 11.66
CA GLY A 181 -10.06 -20.99 12.55
C GLY A 181 -9.38 -19.75 13.14
N TYR A 182 -8.05 -19.64 13.06
CA TYR A 182 -7.33 -18.47 13.58
C TYR A 182 -7.80 -17.17 12.93
N VAL A 183 -8.21 -17.20 11.65
CA VAL A 183 -8.65 -16.00 10.95
C VAL A 183 -9.91 -15.45 11.59
N ARG A 184 -10.97 -16.29 11.68
CA ARG A 184 -12.22 -15.92 12.33
C ARG A 184 -11.98 -15.45 13.77
N ARG A 185 -11.18 -16.18 14.55
CA ARG A 185 -10.85 -15.81 15.92
C ARG A 185 -10.21 -14.42 15.99
N ALA A 186 -9.29 -14.09 15.09
CA ALA A 186 -8.66 -12.77 15.07
C ALA A 186 -9.69 -11.64 14.93
N PHE A 187 -10.62 -11.78 13.98
CA PHE A 187 -11.69 -10.80 13.77
C PHE A 187 -12.64 -10.73 14.98
N GLU A 188 -12.99 -11.86 15.60
CA GLU A 188 -13.77 -11.89 16.84
C GLU A 188 -13.05 -11.11 17.96
N ARG A 189 -11.76 -11.36 18.20
CA ARG A 189 -10.98 -10.69 19.25
C ARG A 189 -10.88 -9.18 19.02
N VAL A 190 -10.62 -8.73 17.79
CA VAL A 190 -10.59 -7.29 17.49
C VAL A 190 -11.96 -6.64 17.76
N ALA A 191 -13.05 -7.28 17.33
CA ALA A 191 -14.40 -6.74 17.47
C ALA A 191 -14.88 -6.56 18.93
N MET A 192 -14.23 -7.23 19.88
CA MET A 192 -14.50 -7.05 21.31
C MET A 192 -13.96 -5.73 21.87
N VAL A 193 -12.90 -5.18 21.27
CA VAL A 193 -12.21 -3.97 21.77
C VAL A 193 -12.27 -2.79 20.80
N ASP A 194 -12.49 -3.03 19.51
CA ASP A 194 -12.59 -2.01 18.47
C ASP A 194 -13.78 -2.27 17.54
N ARG A 195 -14.75 -1.35 17.57
CA ARG A 195 -15.92 -1.33 16.67
C ARG A 195 -15.94 -0.11 15.74
N LYS A 196 -14.87 0.69 15.75
CA LYS A 196 -14.77 1.95 14.98
C LYS A 196 -13.90 1.79 13.75
N THR A 197 -12.82 1.02 13.86
CA THR A 197 -11.87 0.82 12.77
C THR A 197 -12.44 -0.15 11.73
N LYS A 198 -12.26 0.15 10.43
CA LYS A 198 -12.62 -0.80 9.37
C LYS A 198 -11.65 -2.00 9.39
N LEU A 199 -12.19 -3.18 9.67
CA LEU A 199 -11.43 -4.43 9.68
C LEU A 199 -11.25 -5.00 8.27
N VAL A 200 -10.01 -5.36 7.93
CA VAL A 200 -9.57 -5.77 6.59
C VAL A 200 -8.90 -7.15 6.64
N LEU A 201 -9.23 -7.98 5.65
CA LEU A 201 -8.47 -9.19 5.33
C LEU A 201 -7.54 -8.88 4.15
N ASN A 202 -6.22 -8.98 4.32
CA ASN A 202 -5.24 -8.61 3.29
C ASN A 202 -4.54 -9.84 2.70
N GLU A 203 -4.36 -9.90 1.39
CA GLU A 203 -3.78 -11.07 0.72
C GLU A 203 -2.96 -10.73 -0.54
N ALA A 204 -1.90 -11.50 -0.73
CA ALA A 204 -0.96 -11.46 -1.83
C ALA A 204 -1.40 -12.36 -3.00
N GLN A 205 -0.72 -12.25 -4.14
CA GLN A 205 -0.80 -13.19 -5.27
C GLN A 205 -2.14 -13.26 -6.02
N SER A 206 -3.21 -12.65 -5.50
CA SER A 206 -4.56 -12.69 -6.09
C SER A 206 -4.62 -12.09 -7.51
N GLU A 207 -3.66 -11.24 -7.89
CA GLU A 207 -3.53 -10.66 -9.22
C GLU A 207 -3.10 -11.68 -10.28
N ARG A 208 -2.45 -12.79 -9.90
CA ARG A 208 -1.94 -13.79 -10.84
C ARG A 208 -3.05 -14.65 -11.44
N ASP A 209 -2.93 -15.00 -12.71
CA ASP A 209 -3.83 -15.91 -13.42
C ASP A 209 -3.18 -17.28 -13.68
N ASP A 210 -2.51 -17.80 -12.67
CA ASP A 210 -1.99 -19.17 -12.60
C ASP A 210 -2.60 -19.91 -11.40
N ASP A 211 -2.22 -21.19 -11.21
CA ASP A 211 -2.79 -22.03 -10.16
C ASP A 211 -2.67 -21.42 -8.76
N VAL A 212 -1.61 -20.65 -8.48
CA VAL A 212 -1.41 -19.97 -7.20
C VAL A 212 -2.48 -18.89 -7.04
N GLY A 213 -2.57 -17.95 -7.99
CA GLY A 213 -3.52 -16.86 -7.91
C GLY A 213 -4.97 -17.34 -7.92
N LEU A 214 -5.31 -18.34 -8.74
CA LEU A 214 -6.66 -18.91 -8.80
C LEU A 214 -7.06 -19.63 -7.50
N THR A 215 -6.12 -20.33 -6.86
CA THR A 215 -6.36 -20.96 -5.56
C THR A 215 -6.59 -19.90 -4.49
N VAL A 216 -5.78 -18.83 -4.47
CA VAL A 216 -5.94 -17.71 -3.53
C VAL A 216 -7.29 -17.02 -3.72
N ARG A 217 -7.69 -16.68 -4.96
CA ARG A 217 -8.99 -16.05 -5.26
C ARG A 217 -10.14 -16.90 -4.72
N LYS A 218 -10.13 -18.20 -4.99
CA LYS A 218 -11.15 -19.14 -4.49
C LYS A 218 -11.19 -19.19 -2.96
N GLY A 219 -10.02 -19.32 -2.33
CA GLY A 219 -9.89 -19.35 -0.87
C GLY A 219 -10.40 -18.07 -0.22
N LEU A 220 -10.08 -16.89 -0.79
CA LEU A 220 -10.56 -15.60 -0.30
C LEU A 220 -12.09 -15.49 -0.36
N LEU A 221 -12.72 -15.85 -1.48
CA LEU A 221 -14.18 -15.79 -1.59
C LEU A 221 -14.86 -16.68 -0.53
N GLN A 222 -14.35 -17.90 -0.34
CA GLN A 222 -14.86 -18.81 0.68
C GLN A 222 -14.66 -18.25 2.09
N LEU A 223 -13.47 -17.73 2.41
CA LEU A 223 -13.16 -17.18 3.72
C LEU A 223 -13.99 -15.92 4.03
N VAL A 224 -14.25 -15.07 3.03
CA VAL A 224 -15.17 -13.93 3.18
C VAL A 224 -16.57 -14.44 3.52
N ASP A 225 -17.08 -15.47 2.84
CA ASP A 225 -18.39 -16.06 3.13
C ASP A 225 -18.44 -16.64 4.55
N GLU A 226 -17.39 -17.34 4.98
CA GLU A 226 -17.27 -17.90 6.34
C GLU A 226 -17.28 -16.81 7.42
N LEU A 227 -16.51 -15.73 7.23
CA LEU A 227 -16.46 -14.61 8.17
C LEU A 227 -17.80 -13.87 8.24
N LYS A 228 -18.44 -13.62 7.10
CA LYS A 228 -19.77 -13.00 7.05
C LYS A 228 -20.84 -13.86 7.70
N HIS A 229 -20.82 -15.17 7.46
CA HIS A 229 -21.76 -16.11 8.09
C HIS A 229 -21.56 -16.17 9.61
N ALA A 230 -20.32 -16.09 10.08
CA ALA A 230 -20.00 -16.01 11.51
C ALA A 230 -20.42 -14.69 12.17
N GLY A 231 -20.85 -13.68 11.39
CA GLY A 231 -21.28 -12.38 11.90
C GLY A 231 -20.16 -11.50 12.43
N VAL A 232 -18.89 -11.80 12.07
CA VAL A 232 -17.77 -10.96 12.48
C VAL A 232 -17.65 -9.73 11.56
N PRO A 233 -17.26 -8.55 12.07
CA PRO A 233 -17.13 -7.37 11.23
C PRO A 233 -16.02 -7.54 10.18
N LEU A 234 -16.37 -7.58 8.90
CA LEU A 234 -15.45 -7.57 7.78
C LEU A 234 -15.89 -6.45 6.82
N HIS A 235 -15.06 -5.43 6.68
CA HIS A 235 -15.43 -4.21 5.94
C HIS A 235 -14.79 -4.16 4.57
N ALA A 236 -13.58 -4.68 4.44
CA ALA A 236 -12.86 -4.70 3.17
C ALA A 236 -11.97 -5.92 3.00
N VAL A 237 -11.66 -6.24 1.76
CA VAL A 237 -10.58 -7.15 1.37
C VAL A 237 -9.47 -6.33 0.71
N GLY A 238 -8.26 -6.47 1.25
CA GLY A 238 -7.04 -5.92 0.69
C GLY A 238 -6.39 -6.90 -0.27
N LEU A 239 -6.07 -6.43 -1.48
CA LEU A 239 -5.33 -7.18 -2.48
C LEU A 239 -3.98 -6.48 -2.67
N GLN A 240 -2.88 -7.13 -2.29
CA GLN A 240 -1.56 -6.47 -2.25
C GLN A 240 -1.20 -5.84 -3.59
N SER A 241 -1.48 -6.52 -4.70
CA SER A 241 -1.22 -5.97 -6.04
C SER A 241 0.27 -5.72 -6.31
N HIS A 242 1.15 -6.58 -5.76
CA HIS A 242 2.55 -6.67 -6.16
C HIS A 242 2.64 -7.27 -7.57
N LEU A 243 2.62 -6.43 -8.59
CA LEU A 243 2.57 -6.91 -9.97
C LEU A 243 3.91 -7.55 -10.35
N GLN A 244 3.84 -8.77 -10.86
CA GLN A 244 5.00 -9.56 -11.24
C GLN A 244 4.84 -10.00 -12.70
N PRO A 245 5.35 -9.21 -13.67
CA PRO A 245 5.17 -9.46 -15.11
C PRO A 245 5.66 -10.84 -15.61
N ARG A 246 6.48 -11.53 -14.82
CA ARG A 246 6.87 -12.94 -15.05
C ARG A 246 5.67 -13.90 -15.03
N TYR A 247 4.63 -13.60 -14.25
CA TYR A 247 3.46 -14.44 -14.09
C TYR A 247 2.29 -13.92 -14.93
N PRO A 248 1.42 -14.82 -15.44
CA PRO A 248 0.30 -14.40 -16.25
C PRO A 248 -0.70 -13.58 -15.43
N HIS A 249 -1.38 -12.64 -16.08
CA HIS A 249 -2.48 -11.86 -15.54
C HIS A 249 -3.57 -11.70 -16.61
N ASP A 250 -4.79 -12.11 -16.27
CA ASP A 250 -5.97 -11.90 -17.10
C ASP A 250 -6.84 -10.79 -16.46
N PRO A 251 -6.96 -9.61 -17.09
CA PRO A 251 -7.76 -8.51 -16.56
C PRO A 251 -9.26 -8.82 -16.48
N GLY A 252 -9.80 -9.64 -17.39
CA GLY A 252 -11.22 -9.98 -17.39
C GLY A 252 -11.58 -10.87 -16.20
N ARG A 253 -10.82 -11.95 -16.01
CA ARG A 253 -10.99 -12.87 -14.87
C ARG A 253 -10.69 -12.21 -13.53
N PHE A 254 -9.73 -11.28 -13.51
CA PHE A 254 -9.47 -10.51 -12.29
C PHE A 254 -10.65 -9.58 -11.98
N ALA A 255 -11.22 -8.88 -12.97
CA ALA A 255 -12.41 -8.06 -12.76
C ALA A 255 -13.62 -8.89 -12.28
N GLU A 256 -13.84 -10.09 -12.83
CA GLU A 256 -14.87 -11.03 -12.33
C GLU A 256 -14.66 -11.36 -10.84
N PHE A 257 -13.42 -11.61 -10.43
CA PHE A 257 -13.09 -11.83 -9.02
C PHE A 257 -13.37 -10.60 -8.15
N LEU A 258 -13.03 -9.40 -8.62
CA LEU A 258 -13.35 -8.15 -7.92
C LEU A 258 -14.88 -7.95 -7.78
N HIS A 259 -15.66 -8.27 -8.81
CA HIS A 259 -17.12 -8.24 -8.74
C HIS A 259 -17.67 -9.28 -7.75
N ALA A 260 -17.11 -10.49 -7.71
CA ALA A 260 -17.52 -11.51 -6.75
C ALA A 260 -17.25 -11.11 -5.28
N LEU A 261 -16.18 -10.36 -5.02
CA LEU A 261 -15.95 -9.71 -3.71
C LEU A 261 -16.96 -8.60 -3.45
N ALA A 262 -17.24 -7.75 -4.44
CA ALA A 262 -18.21 -6.66 -4.33
C ALA A 262 -19.63 -7.17 -4.02
N GLU A 263 -20.06 -8.27 -4.62
CA GLU A 263 -21.34 -8.95 -4.34
C GLU A 263 -21.44 -9.46 -2.89
N ARG A 264 -20.29 -9.75 -2.28
CA ARG A 264 -20.18 -10.05 -0.84
C ARG A 264 -20.16 -8.80 0.01
N GLY A 265 -20.42 -7.61 -0.53
CA GLY A 265 -20.65 -6.38 0.23
C GLY A 265 -19.43 -5.89 1.01
N VAL A 266 -18.22 -6.22 0.55
CA VAL A 266 -16.97 -5.69 1.10
C VAL A 266 -16.40 -4.63 0.15
N ASP A 267 -15.78 -3.59 0.71
CA ASP A 267 -14.91 -2.71 -0.07
C ASP A 267 -13.68 -3.51 -0.55
N ILE A 268 -13.05 -3.05 -1.62
CA ILE A 268 -11.76 -3.59 -2.10
C ILE A 268 -10.70 -2.50 -2.00
N TYR A 269 -9.56 -2.84 -1.39
CA TYR A 269 -8.39 -1.98 -1.33
C TYR A 269 -7.25 -2.64 -2.11
N LEU A 270 -6.59 -1.91 -3.01
CA LEU A 270 -5.31 -2.33 -3.61
C LEU A 270 -4.21 -1.82 -2.69
N THR A 271 -3.54 -2.70 -1.94
CA THR A 271 -2.95 -2.33 -0.64
C THR A 271 -1.44 -2.20 -0.60
N GLU A 272 -0.73 -2.77 -1.58
CA GLU A 272 0.73 -2.84 -1.64
C GLU A 272 1.21 -2.73 -3.10
N PHE A 273 0.58 -1.82 -3.86
CA PHE A 273 0.76 -1.71 -5.31
C PHE A 273 2.18 -1.32 -5.68
N ASP A 274 2.82 -2.16 -6.48
CA ASP A 274 4.09 -1.92 -7.14
C ASP A 274 4.21 -2.78 -8.41
N VAL A 275 5.22 -2.50 -9.25
CA VAL A 275 5.49 -3.29 -10.45
C VAL A 275 6.92 -3.76 -10.46
N ARG A 276 7.11 -5.07 -10.24
CA ARG A 276 8.43 -5.69 -10.33
C ARG A 276 8.96 -5.61 -11.77
N ASP A 277 10.24 -5.29 -11.89
CA ASP A 277 10.90 -5.02 -13.18
C ASP A 277 11.91 -6.10 -13.60
N ASP A 278 11.95 -7.26 -12.93
CA ASP A 278 13.03 -8.26 -13.08
C ASP A 278 13.07 -8.94 -14.46
N THR A 279 11.96 -8.88 -15.21
CA THR A 279 11.85 -9.40 -16.58
C THR A 279 11.96 -8.32 -17.66
N PHE A 280 12.16 -7.06 -17.27
CA PHE A 280 12.23 -5.92 -18.19
C PHE A 280 13.68 -5.61 -18.59
N PRO A 281 13.90 -4.93 -19.74
CA PRO A 281 15.23 -4.62 -20.25
C PRO A 281 16.06 -3.75 -19.29
N ASP A 282 17.37 -3.71 -19.55
CA ASP A 282 18.31 -2.93 -18.74
C ASP A 282 18.28 -1.42 -19.01
N ASP A 283 17.88 -1.03 -20.22
CA ASP A 283 17.65 0.38 -20.55
C ASP A 283 16.55 0.98 -19.66
N ILE A 284 16.90 2.05 -18.93
CA ILE A 284 16.03 2.67 -17.93
C ILE A 284 14.76 3.23 -18.58
N ALA A 285 14.87 3.86 -19.75
CA ALA A 285 13.73 4.49 -20.40
C ALA A 285 12.72 3.43 -20.88
N ALA A 286 13.19 2.38 -21.55
CA ALA A 286 12.36 1.26 -21.98
C ALA A 286 11.72 0.55 -20.76
N ARG A 287 12.48 0.34 -19.70
CA ARG A 287 11.99 -0.28 -18.47
C ARG A 287 10.90 0.56 -17.79
N ASP A 288 11.14 1.85 -17.56
CA ASP A 288 10.16 2.72 -16.91
C ASP A 288 8.88 2.84 -17.75
N ALA A 289 8.98 2.75 -19.09
CA ALA A 289 7.83 2.69 -19.98
C ALA A 289 7.02 1.39 -19.79
N MET A 290 7.67 0.23 -19.74
CA MET A 290 6.99 -1.07 -19.51
C MET A 290 6.35 -1.16 -18.13
N ILE A 291 6.99 -0.57 -17.11
CA ILE A 291 6.42 -0.45 -15.76
C ILE A 291 5.14 0.40 -15.79
N ALA A 292 5.20 1.56 -16.44
CA ALA A 292 4.05 2.45 -16.57
C ALA A 292 2.89 1.81 -17.35
N GLU A 293 3.17 1.11 -18.45
CA GLU A 293 2.17 0.39 -19.23
C GLU A 293 1.49 -0.73 -18.42
N THR A 294 2.28 -1.53 -17.70
CA THR A 294 1.78 -2.61 -16.84
C THR A 294 0.84 -2.06 -15.77
N ALA A 295 1.27 -1.00 -15.08
CA ALA A 295 0.49 -0.32 -14.06
C ALA A 295 -0.81 0.27 -14.61
N GLU A 296 -0.74 0.99 -15.73
CA GLU A 296 -1.90 1.65 -16.33
C GLU A 296 -2.95 0.62 -16.79
N LYS A 297 -2.51 -0.48 -17.42
CA LYS A 297 -3.41 -1.57 -17.81
C LYS A 297 -4.13 -2.20 -16.62
N TYR A 298 -3.37 -2.53 -15.56
CA TYR A 298 -3.93 -3.13 -14.35
C TYR A 298 -4.93 -2.20 -13.66
N LEU A 299 -4.53 -0.94 -13.41
CA LEU A 299 -5.37 0.04 -12.72
C LEU A 299 -6.61 0.42 -13.54
N ASN A 300 -6.49 0.59 -14.87
CA ASN A 300 -7.65 0.88 -15.73
C ASN A 300 -8.70 -0.23 -15.71
N ASN A 301 -8.31 -1.47 -15.47
CA ASN A 301 -9.24 -2.59 -15.34
C ASN A 301 -9.83 -2.64 -13.91
N ALA A 302 -8.98 -2.66 -12.89
CA ALA A 302 -9.43 -2.82 -11.50
C ALA A 302 -10.31 -1.66 -11.02
N LEU A 303 -9.94 -0.41 -11.35
CA LEU A 303 -10.64 0.79 -10.88
C LEU A 303 -12.02 1.00 -11.53
N ARG A 304 -12.40 0.22 -12.54
CA ARG A 304 -13.76 0.22 -13.09
C ARG A 304 -14.76 -0.48 -12.17
N VAL A 305 -14.28 -1.33 -11.26
CA VAL A 305 -15.15 -2.01 -10.29
C VAL A 305 -15.45 -1.04 -9.15
N PRO A 306 -16.70 -0.59 -8.95
CA PRO A 306 -17.01 0.49 -8.01
C PRO A 306 -16.68 0.17 -6.54
N ALA A 307 -16.56 -1.11 -6.18
CA ALA A 307 -16.14 -1.53 -4.85
C ALA A 307 -14.66 -1.29 -4.57
N VAL A 308 -13.83 -1.05 -5.59
CA VAL A 308 -12.43 -0.64 -5.39
C VAL A 308 -12.40 0.81 -4.91
N LYS A 309 -11.95 1.04 -3.67
CA LYS A 309 -11.98 2.37 -3.02
C LYS A 309 -10.62 2.98 -2.78
N MET A 310 -9.56 2.18 -2.82
CA MET A 310 -8.24 2.60 -2.33
C MET A 310 -7.12 1.98 -3.16
N VAL A 311 -6.06 2.77 -3.40
CA VAL A 311 -4.78 2.31 -3.93
C VAL A 311 -3.67 2.81 -3.02
N ILE A 312 -2.86 1.89 -2.50
CA ILE A 312 -1.70 2.16 -1.67
C ILE A 312 -0.48 1.69 -2.42
N ALA A 313 0.46 2.58 -2.72
CA ALA A 313 1.76 2.16 -3.24
C ALA A 313 2.60 1.55 -2.10
N TRP A 314 3.30 0.45 -2.34
CA TRP A 314 4.20 -0.12 -1.32
C TRP A 314 5.52 0.66 -1.28
N GLU A 315 5.44 1.83 -0.65
CA GLU A 315 6.40 2.95 -0.68
C GLU A 315 6.26 3.87 -1.90
N LEU A 316 7.01 4.98 -1.94
CA LEU A 316 6.89 6.00 -2.99
C LEU A 316 8.11 6.10 -3.91
N ALA A 317 9.31 5.82 -3.41
CA ALA A 317 10.55 6.05 -4.15
C ALA A 317 11.43 4.79 -4.23
N ASP A 318 11.96 4.52 -5.43
CA ASP A 318 12.67 3.27 -5.77
C ASP A 318 13.82 2.91 -4.81
N ASN A 319 14.53 3.91 -4.29
CA ASN A 319 15.66 3.70 -3.39
C ASN A 319 15.27 3.17 -2.01
N TYR A 320 14.00 3.25 -1.63
CA TYR A 320 13.49 2.71 -0.36
C TYR A 320 12.74 1.39 -0.52
N SER A 321 12.29 1.07 -1.75
CA SER A 321 11.63 -0.18 -2.09
C SER A 321 12.27 -1.40 -1.40
N PHE A 322 11.47 -2.26 -0.78
CA PHE A 322 11.95 -3.54 -0.23
C PHE A 322 12.66 -4.43 -1.27
N TYR A 323 12.31 -4.33 -2.56
CA TYR A 323 13.06 -4.95 -3.65
C TYR A 323 14.51 -4.47 -3.75
N THR A 324 14.78 -3.18 -3.53
CA THR A 324 16.13 -2.60 -3.52
C THR A 324 16.96 -3.17 -2.37
N ASP A 325 16.36 -3.30 -1.19
CA ASP A 325 17.01 -3.94 -0.03
C ASP A 325 17.31 -5.42 -0.30
N ALA A 326 16.36 -6.16 -0.90
CA ALA A 326 16.56 -7.55 -1.28
C ALA A 326 17.67 -7.71 -2.33
N ALA A 327 17.73 -6.82 -3.33
CA ALA A 327 18.77 -6.83 -4.34
C ALA A 327 20.16 -6.58 -3.73
N LYS A 328 20.30 -5.55 -2.88
CA LYS A 328 21.57 -5.20 -2.21
C LYS A 328 22.02 -6.25 -1.20
N LYS A 329 21.08 -6.92 -0.53
CA LYS A 329 21.40 -8.04 0.36
C LYS A 329 21.96 -9.24 -0.41
N LYS A 330 21.46 -9.49 -1.62
CA LYS A 330 21.94 -10.56 -2.50
C LYS A 330 23.29 -10.21 -3.12
N ASP A 331 23.45 -8.98 -3.59
CA ASP A 331 24.69 -8.45 -4.17
C ASP A 331 24.85 -6.97 -3.79
N PRO A 332 25.75 -6.65 -2.85
CA PRO A 332 26.02 -5.27 -2.44
C PRO A 332 26.55 -4.36 -3.57
N LEU A 333 27.07 -4.94 -4.66
CA LEU A 333 27.61 -4.23 -5.82
C LEU A 333 26.63 -4.19 -7.00
N ALA A 334 25.38 -4.61 -6.79
CA ALA A 334 24.35 -4.64 -7.83
C ALA A 334 24.19 -3.26 -8.48
N GLN A 335 24.53 -3.16 -9.76
CA GLN A 335 24.35 -1.95 -10.55
C GLN A 335 22.90 -1.79 -11.03
N ARG A 336 22.23 -2.92 -11.30
CA ARG A 336 20.84 -2.97 -11.72
C ARG A 336 19.91 -3.01 -10.50
N LEU A 337 19.53 -1.85 -10.01
CA LEU A 337 18.54 -1.74 -8.93
C LEU A 337 17.10 -1.76 -9.48
N PRO A 338 16.14 -2.35 -8.74
CA PRO A 338 14.72 -2.32 -9.10
C PRO A 338 14.17 -0.90 -9.17
N ARG A 339 13.19 -0.67 -10.06
CA ARG A 339 12.53 0.63 -10.26
C ARG A 339 11.00 0.56 -10.13
N PRO A 340 10.42 0.03 -9.05
CA PRO A 340 9.04 -0.42 -9.04
C PRO A 340 8.02 0.68 -8.68
N LEU A 341 8.48 1.87 -8.30
CA LEU A 341 7.68 2.88 -7.59
C LEU A 341 7.52 4.19 -8.40
N PRO A 342 6.53 5.05 -8.06
CA PRO A 342 6.21 6.24 -8.87
C PRO A 342 7.29 7.33 -8.86
N PHE A 343 8.23 7.31 -7.91
CA PHE A 343 9.34 8.26 -7.83
C PHE A 343 10.69 7.55 -7.92
N ASP A 344 11.68 8.21 -8.54
CA ASP A 344 13.05 7.70 -8.61
C ASP A 344 13.84 8.01 -7.32
N SER A 345 15.13 7.62 -7.30
CA SER A 345 16.03 7.85 -6.17
C SER A 345 16.32 9.33 -5.87
N SER A 346 15.96 10.24 -6.77
CA SER A 346 16.07 11.70 -6.60
C SER A 346 14.70 12.35 -6.33
N MET A 347 13.71 11.55 -5.94
CA MET A 347 12.33 11.96 -5.66
C MET A 347 11.63 12.60 -6.87
N GLN A 348 12.10 12.34 -8.09
CA GLN A 348 11.48 12.84 -9.31
C GLN A 348 10.40 11.88 -9.81
N LYS A 349 9.34 12.44 -10.39
CA LYS A 349 8.24 11.65 -10.96
C LYS A 349 8.73 10.79 -12.12
N LYS A 350 8.46 9.50 -12.06
CA LYS A 350 8.69 8.55 -13.15
C LYS A 350 7.48 8.43 -14.07
N PRO A 351 7.61 7.82 -15.26
CA PRO A 351 6.48 7.44 -16.11
C PRO A 351 5.33 6.75 -15.37
N LEU A 352 5.65 5.93 -14.35
CA LEU A 352 4.66 5.27 -13.49
C LEU A 352 3.72 6.27 -12.78
N TRP A 353 4.24 7.38 -12.26
CA TRP A 353 3.40 8.42 -11.64
C TRP A 353 2.32 8.93 -12.62
N PHE A 354 2.71 9.17 -13.87
CA PHE A 354 1.79 9.68 -14.90
C PHE A 354 0.78 8.62 -15.34
N ALA A 355 1.19 7.35 -15.43
CA ALA A 355 0.30 6.22 -15.68
C ALA A 355 -0.78 6.08 -14.60
N MET A 356 -0.40 6.18 -13.32
CA MET A 356 -1.35 6.14 -12.21
C MET A 356 -2.33 7.32 -12.26
N ALA A 357 -1.83 8.54 -12.53
CA ALA A 357 -2.67 9.72 -12.68
C ALA A 357 -3.73 9.55 -13.79
N ARG A 358 -3.32 9.07 -14.97
CA ARG A 358 -4.25 8.79 -16.08
C ARG A 358 -5.29 7.73 -15.71
N ALA A 359 -4.87 6.65 -15.06
CA ALA A 359 -5.78 5.59 -14.63
C ALA A 359 -6.85 6.12 -13.66
N PHE A 360 -6.46 6.97 -12.70
CA PHE A 360 -7.41 7.63 -11.79
C PHE A 360 -8.39 8.56 -12.51
N GLU A 361 -7.95 9.28 -13.54
CA GLU A 361 -8.80 10.19 -14.32
C GLU A 361 -9.76 9.45 -15.27
N ASN A 362 -9.39 8.25 -15.72
CA ASN A 362 -10.17 7.48 -16.67
C ASN A 362 -11.36 6.72 -16.06
N ILE A 363 -11.46 6.63 -14.73
CA ILE A 363 -12.55 5.92 -14.02
C ILE A 363 -13.93 6.38 -14.49
N ARG A 364 -14.12 7.68 -14.78
CA ARG A 364 -15.41 8.27 -15.16
C ARG A 364 -15.72 8.22 -16.65
N LYS A 365 -14.80 7.76 -17.50
CA LYS A 365 -14.95 7.78 -18.97
C LYS A 365 -15.53 6.48 -19.53
N SER A 366 -15.87 5.51 -18.68
CA SER A 366 -16.37 4.19 -19.06
C SER A 366 -17.82 3.98 -18.67
#